data_AF-A0A9D5GG39-F1
#
_entry.id   AF-A0A9D5GG39-F1
#
_cell.length_a   1.000
_cell.length_b   1.000
_cell.length_c   1.000
_cell.angle_alpha   90.00
_cell.angle_beta   90.00
_cell.angle_gamma   90.00
#
_symmetry.space_group_name_H-M   'P 1'
#
loop_
_entity.id
_entity.type
_entity.pdbx_description
1 polymer ?
#
loop_
_entity_poly.entity_id
_entity_poly.type
_entity_poly.pdbx_seq_one_letter_code
_entity_poly.pdbx_strand_id
1 'polypeptide(L)'
;MKGNVRLGDIIVAFDGVPIRRAIATQLPYIDASTTQAAYRDVLGNFGPSVFGGPESSPIRVTLQHPRGNRYSSTFLRTRKYVRHPRSGPIISILPGNVGYVDLDRLAPSQVDDMFRTLMGTRAIVFDDRGHPLGTVWQIAPRLTDKTNVRGAYFEAPVINQPLDIQNGQVQFEPEVSPFYQLLENADGARYLKPTVMLIDERTQSHAEHTGLFFEAASHTRFVGTPSAGANGDVTSYTIPGGMTLGFSGQGVRHADGRQLQRVGLIPDARVAPNANDIATGNDVVLQAGLAQALRLTHVAGAAAAFDLRTERHRERAAFAAYVGNIRATIGRSIAEARLAGSSLPGATGTSPLPAGWSSHSGGTNRSVYSVGAAPSGGWHRGPQIRLTASSASPTDFGTLYQEIPMGAYRGKTVHVFGTLATHDADGAGFWMRIDGQGGSKGTRDWTPFSIVLQVPQGAASAALGLILEGNGDVRGSNLQIEVVPNATPVTAQ
;
A
#
# COMPACT_ATOMS: atom_id res chain seq x y z
N MET A 1 -25.71 -8.08 -16.97
CA MET A 1 -24.61 -8.88 -16.40
C MET A 1 -24.69 -10.26 -17.06
N LYS A 2 -23.59 -10.82 -17.58
CA LYS A 2 -23.51 -12.23 -18.01
C LYS A 2 -22.32 -12.92 -17.30
N GLY A 3 -22.26 -12.70 -15.98
CA GLY A 3 -21.23 -13.24 -15.09
C GLY A 3 -21.76 -13.20 -13.67
N ASN A 4 -21.71 -14.33 -12.96
CA ASN A 4 -22.49 -14.56 -11.73
C ASN A 4 -21.80 -14.03 -10.46
N VAL A 5 -21.12 -12.88 -10.53
CA VAL A 5 -20.33 -12.30 -9.43
C VAL A 5 -21.22 -12.01 -8.22
N ARG A 6 -20.71 -12.38 -7.05
CA ARG A 6 -21.35 -12.22 -5.73
C ARG A 6 -20.51 -11.31 -4.86
N LEU A 7 -21.15 -10.64 -3.91
CA LEU A 7 -20.39 -9.93 -2.87
C LEU A 7 -19.60 -10.95 -2.04
N GLY A 8 -18.34 -10.65 -1.76
CA GLY A 8 -17.41 -11.53 -1.05
C GLY A 8 -16.63 -12.51 -1.94
N ASP A 9 -16.88 -12.54 -3.25
CA ASP A 9 -16.01 -13.31 -4.16
C ASP A 9 -14.55 -12.85 -4.08
N ILE A 10 -13.64 -13.81 -3.88
CA ILE A 10 -12.20 -13.58 -3.91
C ILE A 10 -11.73 -13.70 -5.36
N ILE A 11 -11.04 -12.68 -5.88
CA ILE A 11 -10.34 -12.77 -7.17
C ILE A 11 -9.11 -13.66 -7.00
N VAL A 12 -8.99 -14.68 -7.84
CA VAL A 12 -7.90 -15.68 -7.80
C VAL A 12 -6.92 -15.50 -8.96
N ALA A 13 -7.40 -15.13 -10.15
CA ALA A 13 -6.57 -14.96 -11.36
C ALA A 13 -7.25 -14.07 -12.42
N PHE A 14 -6.45 -13.48 -13.32
CA PHE A 14 -6.89 -12.86 -14.57
C PHE A 14 -6.27 -13.57 -15.75
N ASP A 15 -7.06 -13.99 -16.74
CA ASP A 15 -6.59 -14.57 -18.00
C ASP A 15 -5.62 -15.77 -17.81
N GLY A 16 -5.72 -16.45 -16.66
CA GLY A 16 -4.85 -17.56 -16.23
C GLY A 16 -3.75 -17.16 -15.24
N VAL A 17 -3.32 -15.90 -15.21
CA VAL A 17 -2.28 -15.37 -14.32
C VAL A 17 -2.83 -15.21 -12.89
N PRO A 18 -2.22 -15.83 -11.85
CA PRO A 18 -2.65 -15.67 -10.47
C PRO A 18 -2.63 -14.21 -10.01
N ILE A 19 -3.64 -13.79 -9.24
CA ILE A 19 -3.83 -12.40 -8.79
C ILE A 19 -2.57 -11.81 -8.12
N ARG A 20 -1.85 -12.62 -7.33
CA ARG A 20 -0.61 -12.20 -6.67
C ARG A 20 0.51 -11.89 -7.65
N ARG A 21 0.63 -12.67 -8.75
CA ARG A 21 1.60 -12.41 -9.82
C ARG A 21 1.20 -11.17 -10.62
N ALA A 22 -0.09 -10.99 -10.93
CA ALA A 22 -0.58 -9.78 -11.59
C ALA A 22 -0.26 -8.52 -10.74
N ILE A 23 -0.62 -8.51 -9.45
CA ILE A 23 -0.27 -7.45 -8.50
C ILE A 23 1.25 -7.20 -8.50
N ALA A 24 2.08 -8.23 -8.32
CA ALA A 24 3.53 -8.10 -8.25
C ALA A 24 4.16 -7.53 -9.53
N THR A 25 3.58 -7.80 -10.72
CA THR A 25 4.06 -7.18 -11.98
C THR A 25 3.70 -5.70 -12.12
N GLN A 26 2.66 -5.22 -11.44
CA GLN A 26 2.19 -3.84 -11.56
C GLN A 26 2.69 -2.93 -10.42
N LEU A 27 2.90 -3.47 -9.21
CA LEU A 27 3.39 -2.71 -8.04
C LEU A 27 4.65 -1.84 -8.27
N PRO A 28 5.66 -2.23 -9.08
CA PRO A 28 6.83 -1.38 -9.35
C PRO A 28 6.52 -0.08 -10.10
N TYR A 29 5.31 0.05 -10.66
CA TYR A 29 4.82 1.20 -11.41
C TYR A 29 3.73 1.98 -10.65
N ILE A 30 3.60 1.77 -9.33
CA ILE A 30 2.59 2.39 -8.47
C ILE A 30 3.27 3.33 -7.47
N ASP A 31 3.07 4.63 -7.67
CA ASP A 31 3.60 5.69 -6.81
C ASP A 31 2.80 5.79 -5.49
N ALA A 32 3.27 5.11 -4.45
CA ALA A 32 2.60 5.05 -3.16
C ALA A 32 3.59 5.06 -1.97
N SER A 33 3.27 5.85 -0.95
CA SER A 33 4.12 6.00 0.25
C SER A 33 4.22 4.73 1.12
N THR A 34 3.23 3.86 1.07
CA THR A 34 3.10 2.65 1.91
C THR A 34 2.64 1.45 1.10
N THR A 35 2.92 0.24 1.61
CA THR A 35 2.48 -1.01 0.97
C THR A 35 0.96 -1.11 0.90
N GLN A 36 0.22 -0.67 1.92
CA GLN A 36 -1.25 -0.70 1.88
C GLN A 36 -1.83 0.23 0.81
N ALA A 37 -1.27 1.44 0.62
CA ALA A 37 -1.66 2.32 -0.49
C ALA A 37 -1.29 1.71 -1.85
N ALA A 38 -0.10 1.11 -1.99
CA ALA A 38 0.31 0.47 -3.23
C ALA A 38 -0.64 -0.69 -3.63
N TYR A 39 -1.05 -1.52 -2.65
CA TYR A 39 -2.03 -2.60 -2.86
C TYR A 39 -3.45 -2.07 -3.13
N ARG A 40 -3.83 -0.91 -2.59
CA ARG A 40 -5.10 -0.22 -2.92
C ARG A 40 -5.11 0.24 -4.38
N ASP A 41 -4.05 0.91 -4.83
CA ASP A 41 -4.04 1.56 -6.14
C ASP A 41 -3.84 0.58 -7.28
N VAL A 42 -2.98 -0.42 -7.09
CA VAL A 42 -2.77 -1.51 -8.07
C VAL A 42 -4.03 -2.36 -8.29
N LEU A 43 -4.94 -2.41 -7.31
CA LEU A 43 -6.28 -3.01 -7.40
C LEU A 43 -7.38 -1.99 -7.71
N GLY A 44 -7.05 -0.70 -7.71
CA GLY A 44 -7.96 0.41 -7.95
C GLY A 44 -8.02 0.80 -9.42
N ASN A 45 -8.30 2.08 -9.66
CA ASN A 45 -8.38 2.68 -10.99
C ASN A 45 -7.42 3.89 -11.11
N PHE A 46 -6.34 3.87 -10.32
CA PHE A 46 -5.26 4.85 -10.33
C PHE A 46 -4.00 4.20 -10.94
N GLY A 47 -3.40 4.84 -11.93
CA GLY A 47 -2.19 4.34 -12.59
C GLY A 47 -2.35 2.95 -13.26
N PRO A 48 -1.28 2.16 -13.36
CA PRO A 48 -1.28 0.83 -13.97
C PRO A 48 -1.92 -0.23 -13.07
N SER A 49 -3.25 -0.19 -13.00
CA SER A 49 -4.09 -1.19 -12.35
C SER A 49 -3.92 -2.59 -12.96
N VAL A 50 -4.03 -3.65 -12.16
CA VAL A 50 -4.09 -5.06 -12.64
C VAL A 50 -5.27 -5.33 -13.58
N PHE A 51 -6.29 -4.48 -13.56
CA PHE A 51 -7.44 -4.54 -14.47
C PHE A 51 -7.19 -3.78 -15.79
N GLY A 52 -6.04 -3.10 -15.92
CA GLY A 52 -5.66 -2.27 -17.06
C GLY A 52 -5.54 -3.04 -18.38
N GLY A 53 -5.61 -2.29 -19.48
CA GLY A 53 -5.58 -2.79 -20.86
C GLY A 53 -6.49 -1.99 -21.79
N PRO A 54 -6.58 -2.34 -23.09
CA PRO A 54 -7.36 -1.58 -24.06
C PRO A 54 -8.84 -1.50 -23.71
N GLU A 55 -9.50 -0.38 -24.01
CA GLU A 55 -10.92 -0.19 -23.74
C GLU A 55 -11.77 -1.18 -24.56
N SER A 56 -12.86 -1.68 -23.95
CA SER A 56 -13.71 -2.77 -24.46
C SER A 56 -13.00 -4.13 -24.67
N SER A 57 -11.71 -4.28 -24.38
CA SER A 57 -11.04 -5.60 -24.45
C SER A 57 -11.55 -6.55 -23.36
N PRO A 58 -11.61 -7.87 -23.63
CA PRO A 58 -12.06 -8.86 -22.65
C PRO A 58 -11.01 -9.12 -21.56
N ILE A 59 -11.48 -9.36 -20.33
CA ILE A 59 -10.69 -9.87 -19.19
C ILE A 59 -11.46 -11.02 -18.53
N ARG A 60 -10.84 -12.21 -18.45
CA ARG A 60 -11.41 -13.42 -17.83
C ARG A 60 -10.95 -13.53 -16.38
N VAL A 61 -11.77 -13.01 -15.47
CA VAL A 61 -11.52 -13.11 -14.02
C VAL A 61 -11.91 -14.51 -13.53
N THR A 62 -11.05 -15.13 -12.73
CA THR A 62 -11.37 -16.34 -11.97
C THR A 62 -11.62 -15.96 -10.51
N LEU A 63 -12.75 -16.42 -9.99
CA LEU A 63 -13.36 -16.04 -8.72
C LEU A 63 -13.54 -17.27 -7.84
N GLN A 64 -13.48 -17.07 -6.51
CA GLN A 64 -13.84 -18.08 -5.52
C GLN A 64 -14.72 -17.45 -4.44
N HIS A 65 -15.97 -17.89 -4.35
CA HIS A 65 -16.85 -17.48 -3.27
C HIS A 65 -16.42 -18.18 -1.95
N PRO A 66 -16.42 -17.53 -0.78
CA PRO A 66 -15.96 -18.13 0.48
C PRO A 66 -16.73 -19.38 0.92
N ARG A 67 -17.94 -19.57 0.36
CA ARG A 67 -18.79 -20.76 0.56
C ARG A 67 -19.17 -21.41 -0.77
N GLY A 68 -18.26 -21.49 -1.73
CA GLY A 68 -18.55 -22.03 -3.06
C GLY A 68 -17.32 -22.39 -3.90
N ASN A 69 -17.58 -23.11 -4.99
CA ASN A 69 -16.55 -23.56 -5.91
C ASN A 69 -15.92 -22.39 -6.69
N ARG A 70 -14.73 -22.61 -7.25
CA ARG A 70 -14.12 -21.68 -8.22
C ARG A 70 -14.94 -21.62 -9.50
N TYR A 71 -15.02 -20.44 -10.10
CA TYR A 71 -15.61 -20.22 -11.42
C TYR A 71 -14.91 -19.06 -12.11
N SER A 72 -15.14 -18.89 -13.42
CA SER A 72 -14.64 -17.73 -14.16
C SER A 72 -15.81 -16.91 -14.71
N SER A 73 -15.56 -15.63 -15.00
CA SER A 73 -16.47 -14.76 -15.72
C SER A 73 -15.66 -13.76 -16.55
N THR A 74 -16.14 -13.46 -17.75
CA THR A 74 -15.48 -12.52 -18.66
C THR A 74 -16.19 -11.17 -18.61
N PHE A 75 -15.39 -10.11 -18.46
CA PHE A 75 -15.83 -8.71 -18.44
C PHE A 75 -15.16 -7.98 -19.59
N LEU A 76 -15.62 -6.77 -19.90
CA LEU A 76 -14.93 -5.86 -20.81
C LEU A 76 -14.30 -4.74 -19.97
N ARG A 77 -13.05 -4.38 -20.27
CA ARG A 77 -12.37 -3.23 -19.65
C ARG A 77 -13.06 -1.93 -20.06
N THR A 78 -13.14 -0.95 -19.15
CA THR A 78 -13.77 0.36 -19.40
C THR A 78 -13.06 1.44 -18.62
N ARG A 79 -12.97 2.66 -19.15
CA ARG A 79 -12.47 3.83 -18.42
C ARG A 79 -13.44 4.36 -17.36
N LYS A 80 -14.70 3.89 -17.36
CA LYS A 80 -15.74 4.37 -16.44
C LYS A 80 -15.49 3.85 -15.01
N TYR A 81 -14.85 4.69 -14.20
CA TYR A 81 -14.75 4.49 -12.77
C TYR A 81 -16.14 4.47 -12.12
N VAL A 82 -16.48 3.38 -11.44
CA VAL A 82 -17.72 3.24 -10.66
C VAL A 82 -17.34 3.15 -9.20
N ARG A 83 -17.29 4.30 -8.52
CA ARG A 83 -17.25 4.33 -7.06
C ARG A 83 -18.53 3.68 -6.52
N HIS A 84 -18.43 2.96 -5.40
CA HIS A 84 -19.61 2.49 -4.67
C HIS A 84 -20.07 3.61 -3.73
N PRO A 85 -21.12 4.40 -4.05
CA PRO A 85 -21.70 5.33 -3.08
C PRO A 85 -22.24 4.57 -1.86
N ARG A 86 -21.87 5.04 -0.68
CA ARG A 86 -22.61 4.78 0.57
C ARG A 86 -24.03 5.35 0.40
N SER A 87 -25.04 4.68 0.94
CA SER A 87 -26.45 5.05 0.72
C SER A 87 -27.33 5.04 1.98
N GLY A 88 -26.78 4.73 3.15
CA GLY A 88 -27.43 5.04 4.43
C GLY A 88 -27.50 6.56 4.67
N PRO A 89 -28.07 7.02 5.79
CA PRO A 89 -28.03 8.43 6.18
C PRO A 89 -26.60 8.97 6.28
N ILE A 90 -26.41 10.26 5.95
CA ILE A 90 -25.12 10.96 6.15
C ILE A 90 -24.87 11.17 7.66
N ILE A 91 -25.94 11.43 8.41
CA ILE A 91 -25.97 11.64 9.86
C ILE A 91 -27.00 10.66 10.43
N SER A 92 -26.65 9.90 11.47
CA SER A 92 -27.61 9.05 12.20
C SER A 92 -27.22 8.86 13.66
N ILE A 93 -28.12 8.24 14.45
CA ILE A 93 -27.84 7.81 15.82
C ILE A 93 -27.92 6.28 15.87
N LEU A 94 -26.81 5.67 16.26
CA LEU A 94 -26.60 4.23 16.39
C LEU A 94 -27.04 3.71 17.78
N PRO A 95 -27.22 2.38 17.93
CA PRO A 95 -27.58 1.77 19.21
C PRO A 95 -26.68 2.21 20.38
N GLY A 96 -27.29 2.47 21.53
CA GLY A 96 -26.60 3.00 22.71
C GLY A 96 -26.47 4.53 22.77
N ASN A 97 -27.14 5.26 21.86
CA ASN A 97 -27.09 6.72 21.71
C ASN A 97 -25.70 7.24 21.33
N VAL A 98 -25.15 6.70 20.23
CA VAL A 98 -23.85 7.10 19.65
C VAL A 98 -24.11 7.70 18.27
N GLY A 99 -23.63 8.90 17.99
CA GLY A 99 -23.78 9.52 16.68
C GLY A 99 -22.92 8.83 15.62
N TYR A 100 -23.38 8.85 14.37
CA TYR A 100 -22.61 8.44 13.20
C TYR A 100 -22.62 9.54 12.15
N VAL A 101 -21.45 9.76 11.53
CA VAL A 101 -21.23 10.78 10.52
C VAL A 101 -20.43 10.20 9.35
N ASP A 102 -20.99 10.28 8.16
CA ASP A 102 -20.34 9.88 6.92
C ASP A 102 -19.56 11.06 6.30
N LEU A 103 -18.26 11.16 6.61
CA LEU A 103 -17.43 12.29 6.16
C LEU A 103 -17.26 12.33 4.64
N ASP A 104 -17.38 11.19 3.94
CA ASP A 104 -17.32 11.07 2.47
C ASP A 104 -18.49 11.75 1.75
N ARG A 105 -19.57 12.07 2.48
CA ARG A 105 -20.80 12.66 1.94
C ARG A 105 -21.30 13.90 2.70
N LEU A 106 -20.80 14.19 3.91
CA LEU A 106 -21.16 15.38 4.67
C LEU A 106 -20.63 16.64 3.98
N ALA A 107 -21.53 17.50 3.51
CA ALA A 107 -21.17 18.81 2.98
C ALA A 107 -20.92 19.82 4.10
N PRO A 108 -20.08 20.86 3.91
CA PRO A 108 -19.86 21.93 4.89
C PRO A 108 -21.16 22.60 5.38
N SER A 109 -22.13 22.81 4.49
CA SER A 109 -23.46 23.35 4.84
C SER A 109 -24.28 22.48 5.79
N GLN A 110 -23.88 21.23 6.03
CA GLN A 110 -24.56 20.28 6.92
C GLN A 110 -23.86 20.13 8.28
N VAL A 111 -22.72 20.79 8.53
CA VAL A 111 -21.96 20.64 9.78
C VAL A 111 -22.74 21.16 11.00
N ASP A 112 -23.46 22.27 10.85
CA ASP A 112 -24.32 22.80 11.93
C ASP A 112 -25.51 21.88 12.22
N ASP A 113 -26.11 21.29 11.19
CA ASP A 113 -27.19 20.30 11.30
C ASP A 113 -26.70 19.00 11.95
N MET A 114 -25.50 18.55 11.60
CA MET A 114 -24.81 17.42 12.23
C MET A 114 -24.62 17.68 13.73
N PHE A 115 -24.04 18.82 14.12
CA PHE A 115 -23.87 19.14 15.55
C PHE A 115 -25.21 19.26 16.27
N ARG A 116 -26.22 19.93 15.69
CA ARG A 116 -27.55 20.06 16.30
C ARG A 116 -28.23 18.71 16.51
N THR A 117 -28.10 17.79 15.54
CA THR A 117 -28.68 16.44 15.60
C THR A 117 -27.94 15.55 16.61
N LEU A 118 -26.61 15.63 16.66
CA LEU A 118 -25.79 14.71 17.46
C LEU A 118 -25.42 15.23 18.85
N MET A 119 -25.71 16.48 19.22
CA MET A 119 -25.30 17.06 20.52
C MET A 119 -25.75 16.22 21.73
N GLY A 120 -26.93 15.61 21.67
CA GLY A 120 -27.49 14.74 22.71
C GLY A 120 -26.87 13.33 22.81
N THR A 121 -26.01 12.93 21.87
CA THR A 121 -25.37 11.61 21.87
C THR A 121 -24.28 11.49 22.95
N ARG A 122 -23.83 10.26 23.24
CA ARG A 122 -22.77 9.96 24.21
C ARG A 122 -21.36 10.04 23.61
N ALA A 123 -21.23 9.70 22.33
CA ALA A 123 -20.01 9.73 21.54
C ALA A 123 -20.37 9.87 20.05
N ILE A 124 -19.42 10.21 19.17
CA ILE A 124 -19.61 10.20 17.70
C ILE A 124 -18.58 9.28 17.03
N VAL A 125 -19.05 8.46 16.08
CA VAL A 125 -18.24 7.68 15.13
C VAL A 125 -18.24 8.40 13.78
N PHE A 126 -17.09 8.87 13.33
CA PHE A 126 -16.87 9.46 12.01
C PHE A 126 -16.34 8.39 11.05
N ASP A 127 -16.92 8.23 9.86
CA ASP A 127 -16.45 7.26 8.86
C ASP A 127 -15.59 7.92 7.77
N ASP A 128 -14.28 7.97 8.04
CA ASP A 128 -13.25 8.55 7.18
C ASP A 128 -12.62 7.54 6.20
N ARG A 129 -13.28 6.38 5.99
CA ARG A 129 -12.91 5.35 4.99
C ARG A 129 -13.30 5.78 3.56
N GLY A 130 -13.00 7.03 3.22
CA GLY A 130 -13.50 7.79 2.08
C GLY A 130 -12.62 9.01 1.82
N HIS A 131 -13.19 10.11 1.35
CA HIS A 131 -12.47 11.37 1.16
C HIS A 131 -13.36 12.58 1.53
N PRO A 132 -13.09 13.28 2.65
CA PRO A 132 -13.98 14.33 3.15
C PRO A 132 -14.15 15.54 2.23
N LEU A 133 -15.31 16.19 2.33
CA LEU A 133 -15.66 17.38 1.55
C LEU A 133 -15.22 18.70 2.20
N GLY A 134 -14.01 18.75 2.77
CA GLY A 134 -13.46 19.98 3.39
C GLY A 134 -13.95 20.28 4.81
N THR A 135 -14.75 19.40 5.42
CA THR A 135 -15.48 19.69 6.68
C THR A 135 -14.61 19.77 7.94
N VAL A 136 -13.35 19.31 7.88
CA VAL A 136 -12.41 19.31 9.03
C VAL A 136 -12.33 20.65 9.75
N TRP A 137 -12.22 21.75 9.01
CA TRP A 137 -12.02 23.10 9.54
C TRP A 137 -13.20 23.59 10.39
N GLN A 138 -14.41 23.13 10.07
CA GLN A 138 -15.63 23.48 10.80
C GLN A 138 -15.93 22.51 11.96
N ILE A 139 -15.51 21.24 11.85
CA ILE A 139 -15.78 20.21 12.86
C ILE A 139 -14.71 20.24 13.96
N ALA A 140 -13.43 20.15 13.61
CA ALA A 140 -12.36 19.87 14.56
C ALA A 140 -12.27 20.90 15.72
N PRO A 141 -12.38 22.23 15.51
CA PRO A 141 -12.29 23.17 16.63
C PRO A 141 -13.55 23.23 17.50
N ARG A 142 -14.64 22.57 17.08
CA ARG A 142 -15.82 22.32 17.94
C ARG A 142 -15.71 21.02 18.73
N LEU A 143 -14.72 20.17 18.47
CA LEU A 143 -14.44 18.96 19.28
C LEU A 143 -13.55 19.27 20.51
N THR A 144 -13.16 20.52 20.72
CA THR A 144 -12.24 20.94 21.78
C THR A 144 -12.69 22.25 22.43
N ASP A 145 -12.27 22.49 23.68
CA ASP A 145 -12.44 23.75 24.42
C ASP A 145 -11.17 24.61 24.43
N LYS A 146 -10.03 24.00 24.10
CA LYS A 146 -8.70 24.63 24.03
C LYS A 146 -8.60 25.62 22.87
N THR A 147 -7.83 26.69 23.06
CA THR A 147 -7.38 27.61 22.01
C THR A 147 -5.97 27.25 21.54
N ASN A 148 -5.56 27.76 20.37
CA ASN A 148 -4.22 27.57 19.79
C ASN A 148 -3.78 26.09 19.65
N VAL A 149 -4.75 25.18 19.46
CA VAL A 149 -4.47 23.74 19.30
C VAL A 149 -3.72 23.53 17.99
N ARG A 150 -2.55 22.92 18.07
CA ARG A 150 -1.74 22.51 16.91
C ARG A 150 -2.39 21.26 16.29
N GLY A 151 -2.93 21.37 15.09
CA GLY A 151 -3.59 20.26 14.40
C GLY A 151 -2.61 19.36 13.65
N ALA A 152 -1.65 19.97 12.95
CA ALA A 152 -0.59 19.27 12.23
C ALA A 152 0.68 20.12 12.20
N TYR A 153 1.83 19.46 12.04
CA TYR A 153 3.14 20.10 11.84
C TYR A 153 3.58 19.93 10.39
N PHE A 154 4.09 21.01 9.81
CA PHE A 154 4.49 21.11 8.41
C PHE A 154 5.96 21.49 8.28
N GLU A 155 6.61 20.90 7.28
CA GLU A 155 8.00 21.13 6.90
C GLU A 155 8.01 21.55 5.43
N ALA A 156 8.03 22.86 5.17
CA ALA A 156 8.00 23.42 3.81
C ALA A 156 9.41 23.85 3.37
N PRO A 157 9.89 23.45 2.17
CA PRO A 157 11.19 23.89 1.66
C PRO A 157 11.15 25.37 1.32
N VAL A 158 12.20 26.11 1.68
CA VAL A 158 12.35 27.52 1.32
C VAL A 158 13.05 27.61 -0.03
N ILE A 159 12.41 28.28 -0.99
CA ILE A 159 13.00 28.53 -2.31
C ILE A 159 13.91 29.76 -2.22
N ASN A 160 15.10 29.54 -1.65
CA ASN A 160 16.12 30.59 -1.54
C ASN A 160 16.69 30.97 -2.91
N GLN A 161 17.02 32.25 -3.06
CA GLN A 161 17.92 32.69 -4.13
C GLN A 161 19.31 32.07 -3.89
N PRO A 162 20.08 31.74 -4.94
CA PRO A 162 21.41 31.16 -4.76
C PRO A 162 22.30 32.11 -3.98
N LEU A 163 22.89 31.61 -2.88
CA LEU A 163 23.56 32.44 -1.87
C LEU A 163 24.85 33.09 -2.40
N ASP A 164 25.50 32.46 -3.39
CA ASP A 164 26.63 33.01 -4.10
C ASP A 164 26.75 32.40 -5.51
N ILE A 165 27.52 33.06 -6.39
CA ILE A 165 27.93 32.58 -7.72
C ILE A 165 29.47 32.61 -7.84
N GLN A 166 30.18 32.29 -6.75
CA GLN A 166 31.63 32.11 -6.79
C GLN A 166 32.02 30.93 -7.70
N ASN A 167 33.00 31.19 -8.58
CA ASN A 167 33.58 30.22 -9.53
C ASN A 167 32.55 29.48 -10.42
N GLY A 168 31.37 30.06 -10.65
CA GLY A 168 30.33 29.48 -11.49
C GLY A 168 29.59 28.28 -10.90
N GLN A 169 29.77 27.99 -9.61
CA GLN A 169 28.98 26.96 -8.91
C GLN A 169 27.80 27.62 -8.19
N VAL A 170 26.59 27.16 -8.49
CA VAL A 170 25.36 27.61 -7.83
C VAL A 170 25.18 26.83 -6.54
N GLN A 171 25.28 27.49 -5.39
CA GLN A 171 25.04 26.88 -4.09
C GLN A 171 23.62 27.15 -3.60
N PHE A 172 22.93 26.07 -3.23
CA PHE A 172 21.65 26.09 -2.55
C PHE A 172 21.82 25.43 -1.18
N GLU A 173 21.63 26.18 -0.10
CA GLU A 173 21.43 25.56 1.21
C GLU A 173 19.95 25.11 1.32
N PRO A 174 19.68 23.82 1.61
CA PRO A 174 18.33 23.29 1.69
C PRO A 174 17.66 23.70 3.02
N GLU A 175 17.20 24.95 3.07
CA GLU A 175 16.43 25.46 4.20
C GLU A 175 14.99 24.94 4.18
N VAL A 176 14.46 24.63 5.37
CA VAL A 176 13.09 24.20 5.60
C VAL A 176 12.47 25.14 6.63
N SER A 177 11.31 25.71 6.31
CA SER A 177 10.51 26.53 7.22
C SER A 177 9.49 25.63 7.95
N PRO A 178 9.67 25.38 9.26
CA PRO A 178 8.74 24.58 10.05
C PRO A 178 7.59 25.44 10.58
N PHE A 179 6.35 24.97 10.44
CA PHE A 179 5.20 25.64 11.04
C PHE A 179 4.14 24.65 11.54
N TYR A 180 3.26 25.13 12.41
CA TYR A 180 2.06 24.38 12.82
C TYR A 180 0.84 24.98 12.15
N GLN A 181 0.01 24.13 11.54
CA GLN A 181 -1.36 24.52 11.26
C GLN A 181 -2.15 24.41 12.56
N LEU A 182 -2.75 25.52 12.98
CA LEU A 182 -3.59 25.59 14.17
C LEU A 182 -5.05 25.31 13.80
N LEU A 183 -5.82 24.82 14.76
CA LEU A 183 -7.27 24.83 14.68
C LEU A 183 -7.74 26.28 14.89
N GLU A 184 -8.57 26.78 13.97
CA GLU A 184 -9.21 28.09 14.06
C GLU A 184 -10.16 28.17 15.26
N ASN A 185 -10.51 29.37 15.72
CA ASN A 185 -11.56 29.51 16.72
C ASN A 185 -12.94 29.26 16.07
N ALA A 186 -13.58 28.14 16.37
CA ALA A 186 -14.93 27.87 15.90
C ALA A 186 -16.01 28.52 16.80
N ASP A 187 -16.94 29.21 16.13
CA ASP A 187 -18.23 29.61 16.67
C ASP A 187 -19.19 28.41 16.79
N GLY A 188 -20.24 28.60 17.61
CA GLY A 188 -21.32 27.62 17.78
C GLY A 188 -21.07 26.58 18.88
N ALA A 189 -21.92 25.55 18.89
CA ALA A 189 -21.94 24.55 19.97
C ALA A 189 -20.79 23.54 19.87
N ARG A 190 -20.10 23.30 20.99
CA ARG A 190 -18.95 22.40 21.10
C ARG A 190 -19.36 21.01 21.59
N TYR A 191 -18.81 19.97 20.97
CA TYR A 191 -19.04 18.57 21.30
C TYR A 191 -17.79 17.98 21.98
N LEU A 192 -17.71 18.12 23.31
CA LEU A 192 -16.55 17.73 24.12
C LEU A 192 -16.62 16.28 24.65
N LYS A 193 -17.37 15.41 23.96
CA LYS A 193 -17.59 14.00 24.34
C LYS A 193 -16.76 13.07 23.45
N PRO A 194 -16.52 11.80 23.83
CA PRO A 194 -15.61 10.91 23.10
C PRO A 194 -15.91 10.78 21.60
N THR A 195 -14.84 10.74 20.81
CA THR A 195 -14.89 10.62 19.36
C THR A 195 -14.09 9.40 18.88
N VAL A 196 -14.61 8.74 17.85
CA VAL A 196 -13.98 7.60 17.17
C VAL A 196 -13.99 7.89 15.67
N MET A 197 -12.93 7.51 14.97
CA MET A 197 -12.83 7.65 13.51
C MET A 197 -12.49 6.30 12.89
N LEU A 198 -13.26 5.91 11.87
CA LEU A 198 -13.00 4.72 11.07
C LEU A 198 -12.02 5.08 9.96
N ILE A 199 -10.89 4.38 9.87
CA ILE A 199 -9.85 4.59 8.86
C ILE A 199 -9.51 3.28 8.15
N ASP A 200 -9.11 3.37 6.88
CA ASP A 200 -8.46 2.29 6.16
C ASP A 200 -7.48 2.83 5.11
N GLU A 201 -6.91 1.96 4.27
CA GLU A 201 -5.89 2.36 3.28
C GLU A 201 -6.38 3.40 2.26
N ARG A 202 -7.69 3.66 2.18
CA ARG A 202 -8.30 4.70 1.33
C ARG A 202 -8.29 6.09 1.98
N THR A 203 -8.14 6.16 3.31
CA THR A 203 -7.86 7.39 4.04
C THR A 203 -6.51 7.92 3.55
N GLN A 204 -6.53 8.99 2.74
CA GLN A 204 -5.34 9.61 2.13
C GLN A 204 -5.45 11.14 2.12
N SER A 205 -4.31 11.83 2.26
CA SER A 205 -4.18 13.28 2.05
C SER A 205 -5.17 14.06 2.93
N HIS A 206 -6.17 14.74 2.35
CA HIS A 206 -7.18 15.49 3.11
C HIS A 206 -7.92 14.65 4.18
N ALA A 207 -8.12 13.34 3.95
CA ALA A 207 -8.68 12.44 4.96
C ALA A 207 -7.70 12.24 6.13
N GLU A 208 -6.42 11.96 5.83
CA GLU A 208 -5.37 11.84 6.86
C GLU A 208 -5.18 13.16 7.64
N HIS A 209 -5.34 14.29 6.97
CA HIS A 209 -5.34 15.62 7.58
C HIS A 209 -6.54 15.82 8.51
N THR A 210 -7.72 15.31 8.12
CA THR A 210 -8.92 15.28 8.97
C THR A 210 -8.67 14.44 10.23
N GLY A 211 -8.02 13.28 10.09
CA GLY A 211 -7.57 12.47 11.23
C GLY A 211 -6.61 13.21 12.17
N LEU A 212 -5.56 13.86 11.65
CA LEU A 212 -4.62 14.65 12.47
C LEU A 212 -5.34 15.71 13.32
N PHE A 213 -6.24 16.47 12.71
CA PHE A 213 -6.99 17.52 13.40
C PHE A 213 -7.94 16.96 14.47
N PHE A 214 -8.50 15.77 14.26
CA PHE A 214 -9.39 15.10 15.21
C PHE A 214 -8.60 14.40 16.35
N GLU A 215 -7.38 13.93 16.08
CA GLU A 215 -6.42 13.47 17.11
C GLU A 215 -6.02 14.64 18.02
N ALA A 216 -5.68 15.80 17.44
CA ALA A 216 -5.27 17.00 18.16
C ALA A 216 -6.39 17.65 18.99
N ALA A 217 -7.61 17.74 18.45
CA ALA A 217 -8.74 18.37 19.13
C ALA A 217 -9.17 17.63 20.40
N SER A 218 -9.41 16.32 20.26
CA SER A 218 -10.17 15.52 21.23
C SER A 218 -9.56 14.17 21.55
N HIS A 219 -8.35 13.86 21.04
CA HIS A 219 -7.73 12.54 21.13
C HIS A 219 -8.64 11.43 20.55
N THR A 220 -9.27 11.73 19.41
CA THR A 220 -10.13 10.82 18.63
C THR A 220 -9.45 9.48 18.41
N ARG A 221 -10.16 8.38 18.67
CA ARG A 221 -9.61 7.03 18.55
C ARG A 221 -9.82 6.44 17.17
N PHE A 222 -8.75 5.94 16.57
CA PHE A 222 -8.73 5.40 15.22
C PHE A 222 -9.04 3.88 15.23
N VAL A 223 -9.92 3.43 14.33
CA VAL A 223 -10.35 2.03 14.24
C VAL A 223 -10.37 1.57 12.78
N GLY A 224 -9.75 0.43 12.48
CA GLY A 224 -9.70 -0.13 11.12
C GLY A 224 -8.29 -0.56 10.70
N THR A 225 -7.82 -0.09 9.55
CA THR A 225 -6.44 -0.34 9.06
C THR A 225 -5.66 0.96 8.91
N PRO A 226 -4.31 0.92 8.88
CA PRO A 226 -3.52 2.14 8.69
C PRO A 226 -3.86 2.87 7.39
N SER A 227 -3.83 4.19 7.45
CA SER A 227 -4.06 5.07 6.30
C SER A 227 -2.93 5.00 5.28
N ALA A 228 -3.04 5.77 4.19
CA ALA A 228 -2.11 5.70 3.06
C ALA A 228 -0.66 6.16 3.38
N GLY A 229 -0.46 7.00 4.39
CA GLY A 229 0.80 7.67 4.68
C GLY A 229 1.22 8.65 3.58
N ALA A 230 0.24 9.34 2.97
CA ALA A 230 0.41 10.14 1.75
C ALA A 230 -0.33 11.47 1.87
N ASN A 231 0.18 12.34 2.76
CA ASN A 231 -0.36 13.66 3.05
C ASN A 231 0.67 14.76 2.76
N GLY A 232 0.16 15.91 2.31
CA GLY A 232 0.93 16.99 1.71
C GLY A 232 0.10 17.76 0.69
N ASP A 233 0.65 18.88 0.22
CA ASP A 233 0.21 19.57 -0.98
C ASP A 233 0.51 18.76 -2.25
N VAL A 234 0.07 19.28 -3.40
CA VAL A 234 0.45 18.75 -4.72
C VAL A 234 1.17 19.86 -5.50
N THR A 235 2.50 19.85 -5.41
CA THR A 235 3.35 20.65 -6.29
C THR A 235 3.39 19.99 -7.67
N SER A 236 3.20 20.78 -8.73
CA SER A 236 3.20 20.30 -10.12
C SER A 236 4.12 21.14 -11.00
N TYR A 237 4.87 20.49 -11.88
CA TYR A 237 5.82 21.14 -12.80
C TYR A 237 5.76 20.50 -14.20
N THR A 238 5.75 21.33 -15.24
CA THR A 238 5.75 20.86 -16.63
C THR A 238 7.19 20.78 -17.15
N ILE A 239 7.63 19.57 -17.49
CA ILE A 239 8.95 19.29 -18.04
C ILE A 239 8.95 19.40 -19.59
N PRO A 240 10.13 19.56 -20.24
CA PRO A 240 10.23 19.56 -21.70
C PRO A 240 9.56 18.35 -22.36
N GLY A 241 8.90 18.60 -23.49
CA GLY A 241 8.00 17.63 -24.13
C GLY A 241 6.54 17.71 -23.66
N GLY A 242 6.21 18.62 -22.74
CA GLY A 242 4.82 18.90 -22.35
C GLY A 242 4.23 17.90 -21.34
N MET A 243 5.07 17.08 -20.72
CA MET A 243 4.67 16.18 -19.63
C MET A 243 4.58 16.96 -18.31
N THR A 244 3.59 16.64 -17.46
CA THR A 244 3.48 17.21 -16.11
C THR A 244 3.93 16.19 -15.08
N LEU A 245 4.87 16.57 -14.23
CA LEU A 245 5.28 15.84 -13.03
C LEU A 245 4.55 16.42 -11.81
N GLY A 246 4.04 15.56 -10.93
CA GLY A 246 3.46 15.95 -9.64
C GLY A 246 4.19 15.28 -8.48
N PHE A 247 4.40 16.00 -7.38
CA PHE A 247 5.01 15.51 -6.15
C PHE A 247 4.53 16.34 -4.94
N SER A 248 4.70 15.84 -3.72
CA SER A 248 4.41 16.63 -2.51
C SER A 248 5.51 17.67 -2.28
N GLY A 249 5.13 18.95 -2.19
CA GLY A 249 6.05 20.05 -1.90
C GLY A 249 6.40 20.19 -0.42
N GLN A 250 5.54 19.72 0.48
CA GLN A 250 5.66 19.88 1.93
C GLN A 250 5.64 18.53 2.66
N GLY A 251 6.47 18.39 3.70
CA GLY A 251 6.36 17.31 4.67
C GLY A 251 5.24 17.58 5.66
N VAL A 252 4.40 16.57 5.93
CA VAL A 252 3.32 16.64 6.93
C VAL A 252 3.55 15.61 8.03
N ARG A 253 3.33 16.05 9.27
CA ARG A 253 3.51 15.26 10.50
C ARG A 253 2.34 15.45 11.47
N HIS A 254 2.24 14.53 12.43
CA HIS A 254 1.43 14.71 13.62
C HIS A 254 1.84 15.97 14.40
N ALA A 255 0.93 16.53 15.19
CA ALA A 255 1.17 17.74 15.99
C ALA A 255 2.26 17.60 17.07
N ASP A 256 2.68 16.37 17.37
CA ASP A 256 3.81 16.04 18.27
C ASP A 256 5.12 15.76 17.54
N GLY A 257 5.16 15.91 16.21
CA GLY A 257 6.33 15.67 15.37
C GLY A 257 6.53 14.22 14.91
N ARG A 258 5.63 13.27 15.25
CA ARG A 258 5.65 11.92 14.66
C ARG A 258 5.47 11.98 13.14
N GLN A 259 6.23 11.15 12.43
CA GLN A 259 6.16 11.00 10.99
C GLN A 259 4.82 10.40 10.54
N LEU A 260 4.07 11.11 9.69
CA LEU A 260 2.88 10.58 9.00
C LEU A 260 3.26 9.99 7.64
N GLN A 261 4.08 10.69 6.86
CA GLN A 261 4.44 10.26 5.50
C GLN A 261 5.17 8.92 5.51
N ARG A 262 4.77 7.97 4.65
CA ARG A 262 5.25 6.57 4.62
C ARG A 262 4.93 5.72 5.85
N VAL A 263 4.07 6.19 6.76
CA VAL A 263 3.61 5.45 7.95
C VAL A 263 2.08 5.33 7.97
N GLY A 264 1.39 6.46 7.82
CA GLY A 264 -0.06 6.58 7.98
C GLY A 264 -0.48 6.75 9.44
N LEU A 265 -1.72 7.23 9.63
CA LEU A 265 -2.44 7.16 10.89
C LEU A 265 -2.54 5.68 11.30
N ILE A 266 -2.10 5.37 12.52
CA ILE A 266 -2.12 4.00 13.05
C ILE A 266 -3.38 3.81 13.90
N PRO A 267 -4.22 2.79 13.64
CA PRO A 267 -5.44 2.56 14.41
C PRO A 267 -5.14 2.06 15.83
N ASP A 268 -5.76 2.67 16.84
CA ASP A 268 -5.80 2.16 18.23
C ASP A 268 -6.35 0.73 18.29
N ALA A 269 -7.32 0.42 17.43
CA ALA A 269 -7.91 -0.90 17.29
C ALA A 269 -7.85 -1.36 15.82
N ARG A 270 -6.86 -2.20 15.49
CA ARG A 270 -6.72 -2.78 14.16
C ARG A 270 -7.84 -3.80 13.89
N VAL A 271 -8.67 -3.53 12.88
CA VAL A 271 -9.76 -4.41 12.42
C VAL A 271 -9.86 -4.34 10.89
N ALA A 272 -9.99 -5.48 10.22
CA ALA A 272 -10.16 -5.55 8.76
C ALA A 272 -11.28 -6.55 8.41
N PRO A 273 -12.14 -6.25 7.40
CA PRO A 273 -13.17 -7.19 6.96
C PRO A 273 -12.58 -8.35 6.18
N ASN A 274 -13.04 -9.57 6.45
CA ASN A 274 -12.69 -10.73 5.62
C ASN A 274 -13.72 -10.94 4.49
N ALA A 275 -13.43 -11.86 3.56
CA ALA A 275 -14.31 -12.13 2.43
C ALA A 275 -15.72 -12.61 2.81
N ASN A 276 -15.90 -13.28 3.97
CA ASN A 276 -17.22 -13.64 4.48
C ASN A 276 -17.96 -12.42 5.06
N ASP A 277 -17.30 -11.50 5.75
CA ASP A 277 -17.92 -10.22 6.15
C ASP A 277 -18.40 -9.42 4.93
N ILE A 278 -17.57 -9.40 3.89
CA ILE A 278 -17.90 -8.78 2.60
C ILE A 278 -19.06 -9.54 1.93
N ALA A 279 -19.19 -10.86 2.09
CA ALA A 279 -20.38 -11.58 1.61
C ALA A 279 -21.65 -11.22 2.41
N THR A 280 -21.61 -11.31 3.75
CA THR A 280 -22.81 -11.29 4.61
C THR A 280 -23.18 -9.92 5.18
N GLY A 281 -22.81 -8.81 4.53
CA GLY A 281 -23.21 -7.46 4.96
C GLY A 281 -22.52 -6.95 6.23
N ASN A 282 -21.58 -7.70 6.81
CA ASN A 282 -21.04 -7.41 8.14
C ASN A 282 -20.02 -6.26 8.07
N ASP A 283 -20.23 -5.14 8.77
CA ASP A 283 -19.20 -4.11 8.94
C ASP A 283 -18.51 -4.24 10.28
N VAL A 284 -17.50 -5.11 10.31
CA VAL A 284 -16.68 -5.35 11.51
C VAL A 284 -15.96 -4.08 11.96
N VAL A 285 -15.65 -3.13 11.07
CA VAL A 285 -14.94 -1.89 11.41
C VAL A 285 -15.90 -0.87 12.03
N LEU A 286 -17.11 -0.70 11.48
CA LEU A 286 -18.16 0.13 12.11
C LEU A 286 -18.65 -0.48 13.43
N GLN A 287 -18.79 -1.80 13.52
CA GLN A 287 -19.11 -2.50 14.77
C GLN A 287 -18.01 -2.30 15.82
N ALA A 288 -16.73 -2.40 15.44
CA ALA A 288 -15.60 -2.12 16.33
C ALA A 288 -15.54 -0.65 16.75
N GLY A 289 -15.83 0.29 15.85
CA GLY A 289 -15.90 1.72 16.15
C GLY A 289 -17.02 2.06 17.14
N LEU A 290 -18.21 1.47 16.97
CA LEU A 290 -19.31 1.60 17.92
C LEU A 290 -18.98 0.95 19.27
N ALA A 291 -18.34 -0.23 19.28
CA ALA A 291 -17.88 -0.87 20.51
C ALA A 291 -16.82 -0.02 21.24
N GLN A 292 -15.88 0.59 20.51
CA GLN A 292 -14.90 1.54 21.05
C GLN A 292 -15.58 2.79 21.63
N ALA A 293 -16.57 3.36 20.94
CA ALA A 293 -17.33 4.52 21.42
C ALA A 293 -18.13 4.21 22.71
N LEU A 294 -18.75 3.02 22.80
CA LEU A 294 -19.44 2.56 24.01
C LEU A 294 -18.45 2.29 25.16
N ARG A 295 -17.28 1.72 24.87
CA ARG A 295 -16.20 1.50 25.85
C ARG A 295 -15.67 2.82 26.42
N LEU A 296 -15.46 3.83 25.58
CA LEU A 296 -15.04 5.18 25.98
C LEU A 296 -16.10 5.94 26.80
N THR A 297 -17.36 5.48 26.80
CA THR A 297 -18.45 6.04 27.59
C THR A 297 -18.86 5.14 28.77
N HIS A 298 -18.05 4.12 29.08
CA HIS A 298 -18.23 3.15 30.17
C HIS A 298 -19.57 2.36 30.10
N VAL A 299 -20.12 2.14 28.90
CA VAL A 299 -21.37 1.39 28.68
C VAL A 299 -21.09 -0.05 28.23
N ALA A 300 -21.77 -1.03 28.84
CA ALA A 300 -21.70 -2.44 28.45
C ALA A 300 -22.36 -2.69 27.07
N GLY A 301 -21.54 -2.91 26.03
CA GLY A 301 -22.00 -3.06 24.65
C GLY A 301 -22.39 -4.50 24.27
N ALA A 302 -23.63 -4.91 24.52
CA ALA A 302 -24.13 -6.25 24.20
C ALA A 302 -25.20 -6.33 23.09
N ALA A 303 -25.88 -5.22 22.75
CA ALA A 303 -27.06 -5.24 21.86
C ALA A 303 -26.80 -4.77 20.40
N ALA A 304 -25.66 -4.14 20.12
CA ALA A 304 -25.53 -3.24 18.96
C ALA A 304 -25.22 -3.91 17.59
N ALA A 305 -24.95 -5.21 17.54
CA ALA A 305 -24.41 -5.86 16.34
C ALA A 305 -25.45 -6.23 15.27
N PHE A 306 -26.75 -6.25 15.61
CA PHE A 306 -27.82 -6.68 14.71
C PHE A 306 -28.23 -5.57 13.72
N ASP A 307 -28.58 -4.39 14.22
CA ASP A 307 -29.12 -3.29 13.42
C ASP A 307 -28.12 -2.79 12.36
N LEU A 308 -26.83 -2.75 12.70
CA LEU A 308 -25.75 -2.37 11.78
C LEU A 308 -25.62 -3.29 10.56
N ARG A 309 -26.02 -4.56 10.67
CA ARG A 309 -26.06 -5.49 9.52
C ARG A 309 -27.22 -5.15 8.59
N THR A 310 -28.39 -4.88 9.17
CA THR A 310 -29.62 -4.53 8.43
C THR A 310 -29.42 -3.29 7.57
N GLU A 311 -28.79 -2.23 8.10
CA GLU A 311 -28.56 -1.00 7.34
C GLU A 311 -27.60 -1.24 6.16
N ARG A 312 -26.49 -1.96 6.38
CA ARG A 312 -25.54 -2.26 5.30
C ARG A 312 -26.10 -3.20 4.23
N HIS A 313 -27.08 -4.04 4.57
CA HIS A 313 -27.85 -4.78 3.57
C HIS A 313 -28.69 -3.86 2.67
N ARG A 314 -29.25 -2.75 3.19
CA ARG A 314 -29.96 -1.74 2.40
C ARG A 314 -29.02 -1.01 1.43
N GLU A 315 -27.85 -0.58 1.92
CA GLU A 315 -26.85 0.11 1.07
C GLU A 315 -26.45 -0.72 -0.16
N ARG A 316 -26.25 -2.01 0.05
CA ARG A 316 -25.87 -2.96 -1.01
C ARG A 316 -26.98 -3.17 -2.03
N ALA A 317 -28.24 -3.15 -1.60
CA ALA A 317 -29.39 -3.24 -2.50
C ALA A 317 -29.50 -1.99 -3.38
N ALA A 318 -29.34 -0.80 -2.80
CA ALA A 318 -29.32 0.46 -3.55
C ALA A 318 -28.17 0.51 -4.58
N PHE A 319 -26.96 0.11 -4.19
CA PHE A 319 -25.83 0.03 -5.11
C PHE A 319 -26.06 -0.99 -6.25
N ALA A 320 -26.63 -2.16 -5.96
CA ALA A 320 -26.95 -3.16 -6.98
C ALA A 320 -27.93 -2.63 -8.04
N ALA A 321 -28.92 -1.83 -7.63
CA ALA A 321 -29.84 -1.14 -8.54
C ALA A 321 -29.14 -0.08 -9.40
N TYR A 322 -28.29 0.76 -8.80
CA TYR A 322 -27.49 1.77 -9.51
C TYR A 322 -26.63 1.16 -10.63
N VAL A 323 -25.93 0.06 -10.34
CA VAL A 323 -25.14 -0.68 -11.34
C VAL A 323 -26.02 -1.39 -12.37
N GLY A 324 -27.25 -1.75 -12.02
CA GLY A 324 -28.28 -2.20 -12.97
C GLY A 324 -28.53 -1.17 -14.07
N ASN A 325 -28.77 0.09 -13.68
CA ASN A 325 -29.08 1.18 -14.60
C ASN A 325 -27.91 1.51 -15.55
N ILE A 326 -26.68 1.57 -15.03
CA ILE A 326 -25.46 1.80 -15.85
C ILE A 326 -25.33 0.78 -17.00
N ARG A 327 -25.72 -0.47 -16.76
CA ARG A 327 -25.64 -1.56 -17.77
C ARG A 327 -26.63 -1.39 -18.90
N ALA A 328 -27.81 -0.82 -18.65
CA ALA A 328 -28.82 -0.56 -19.68
C ALA A 328 -28.38 0.53 -20.69
N THR A 329 -27.51 1.45 -20.23
CA THR A 329 -26.86 2.44 -21.10
C THR A 329 -25.69 1.85 -21.88
N ILE A 330 -24.79 1.11 -21.20
CA ILE A 330 -23.60 0.51 -21.85
C ILE A 330 -23.97 -0.59 -22.85
N GLY A 331 -25.04 -1.35 -22.62
CA GLY A 331 -25.45 -2.46 -23.49
C GLY A 331 -25.79 -2.05 -24.94
N ARG A 332 -26.04 -0.76 -25.22
CA ARG A 332 -26.33 -0.27 -26.57
C ARG A 332 -25.07 -0.05 -27.43
N SER A 333 -23.95 0.44 -26.88
CA SER A 333 -22.77 0.79 -27.71
C SER A 333 -21.83 -0.39 -28.01
N ILE A 334 -22.03 -1.56 -27.38
CA ILE A 334 -21.18 -2.75 -27.59
C ILE A 334 -21.54 -3.49 -28.89
N ALA A 335 -22.70 -3.21 -29.50
CA ALA A 335 -23.15 -3.86 -30.73
C ALA A 335 -22.31 -3.48 -31.96
N GLU A 336 -21.72 -2.28 -31.97
CA GLU A 336 -21.14 -1.63 -33.16
C GLU A 336 -19.64 -1.93 -33.35
N ALA A 337 -18.91 -2.19 -32.26
CA ALA A 337 -17.44 -2.20 -32.23
C ALA A 337 -16.77 -3.57 -32.47
N ARG A 338 -17.34 -4.43 -33.34
CA ARG A 338 -17.06 -5.88 -33.31
C ARG A 338 -16.13 -6.45 -34.41
N LEU A 339 -15.22 -5.66 -34.97
CA LEU A 339 -14.32 -6.04 -36.08
C LEU A 339 -12.85 -5.58 -35.85
N ALA A 340 -11.87 -6.45 -36.20
CA ALA A 340 -10.39 -6.34 -35.99
C ALA A 340 -9.88 -6.41 -34.51
N GLY A 341 -8.63 -6.81 -34.14
CA GLY A 341 -7.41 -7.27 -34.84
C GLY A 341 -6.41 -8.03 -33.89
N SER A 342 -5.14 -8.35 -34.28
CA SER A 342 -4.23 -9.39 -33.66
C SER A 342 -2.84 -8.95 -33.05
N SER A 343 -1.80 -9.82 -32.92
CA SER A 343 -0.68 -9.83 -31.87
C SER A 343 0.80 -10.17 -32.34
N LEU A 344 1.86 -10.26 -31.44
CA LEU A 344 3.13 -11.12 -31.44
C LEU A 344 4.37 -10.67 -30.47
N PRO A 345 5.75 -10.83 -30.65
CA PRO A 345 6.68 -11.47 -29.61
C PRO A 345 8.23 -11.08 -29.39
N GLY A 346 8.87 -11.43 -28.22
CA GLY A 346 10.27 -12.02 -28.01
C GLY A 346 11.63 -11.23 -27.82
N ALA A 347 12.65 -11.75 -27.06
CA ALA A 347 14.15 -11.39 -27.04
C ALA A 347 15.11 -12.17 -26.02
N THR A 348 16.47 -12.30 -26.25
CA THR A 348 17.52 -12.98 -25.36
C THR A 348 19.04 -12.56 -25.53
N GLY A 349 19.97 -12.83 -24.56
CA GLY A 349 21.49 -12.66 -24.68
C GLY A 349 22.37 -12.86 -23.39
N THR A 350 23.74 -12.86 -23.43
CA THR A 350 24.72 -13.12 -22.29
C THR A 350 26.09 -12.36 -22.34
N SER A 351 26.86 -12.25 -21.22
CA SER A 351 28.16 -11.49 -21.08
C SER A 351 29.12 -12.02 -19.95
N PRO A 352 30.39 -11.55 -19.80
CA PRO A 352 31.38 -12.06 -18.82
C PRO A 352 31.26 -11.50 -17.38
N LEU A 353 31.96 -12.09 -16.40
CA LEU A 353 31.82 -11.79 -14.96
C LEU A 353 32.51 -10.49 -14.47
N PRO A 354 31.92 -9.77 -13.47
CA PRO A 354 32.58 -8.65 -12.78
C PRO A 354 33.71 -9.08 -11.82
N ALA A 355 34.64 -8.17 -11.54
CA ALA A 355 35.72 -8.39 -10.58
C ALA A 355 35.21 -8.68 -9.16
N GLY A 356 35.87 -9.60 -8.45
CA GLY A 356 35.50 -10.02 -7.10
C GLY A 356 34.34 -11.04 -7.02
N TRP A 357 33.69 -11.38 -8.13
CA TRP A 357 32.64 -12.38 -8.19
C TRP A 357 33.17 -13.76 -8.63
N SER A 358 32.67 -14.81 -7.98
CA SER A 358 33.08 -16.20 -8.12
C SER A 358 31.88 -17.15 -8.22
N SER A 359 32.10 -18.36 -8.70
CA SER A 359 31.07 -19.40 -8.78
C SER A 359 31.60 -20.81 -8.45
N HIS A 360 32.55 -20.92 -7.51
CA HIS A 360 33.20 -22.18 -7.17
C HIS A 360 32.89 -22.75 -5.77
N SER A 361 32.69 -21.96 -4.72
CA SER A 361 32.50 -22.47 -3.33
C SER A 361 31.06 -22.97 -3.02
N GLY A 362 30.48 -23.77 -3.91
CA GLY A 362 29.09 -24.23 -3.75
C GLY A 362 28.51 -25.19 -4.80
N GLY A 363 29.27 -25.67 -5.78
CA GLY A 363 28.79 -26.72 -6.71
C GLY A 363 28.16 -26.25 -8.03
N THR A 364 28.33 -25.00 -8.44
CA THR A 364 27.81 -24.48 -9.73
C THR A 364 28.34 -25.28 -10.91
N ASN A 365 27.55 -26.22 -11.43
CA ASN A 365 27.92 -27.01 -12.58
C ASN A 365 27.92 -26.14 -13.85
N ARG A 366 29.11 -25.74 -14.32
CA ARG A 366 29.29 -24.82 -15.45
C ARG A 366 28.95 -25.40 -16.82
N SER A 367 28.69 -26.71 -16.94
CA SER A 367 28.07 -27.27 -18.16
C SER A 367 26.54 -27.13 -18.17
N VAL A 368 25.95 -26.76 -17.03
CA VAL A 368 24.51 -26.64 -16.80
C VAL A 368 24.09 -25.18 -16.57
N TYR A 369 24.95 -24.37 -15.94
CA TYR A 369 24.69 -22.97 -15.59
C TYR A 369 25.78 -22.03 -16.11
N SER A 370 25.37 -20.99 -16.85
CA SER A 370 26.22 -19.88 -17.24
C SER A 370 26.08 -18.71 -16.26
N VAL A 371 27.17 -17.98 -16.04
CA VAL A 371 27.28 -16.85 -15.09
C VAL A 371 27.97 -15.68 -15.74
N GLY A 372 27.55 -14.45 -15.42
CA GLY A 372 28.06 -13.26 -16.08
C GLY A 372 27.52 -11.95 -15.53
N ALA A 373 28.00 -10.83 -16.08
CA ALA A 373 27.30 -9.56 -15.99
C ALA A 373 26.12 -9.53 -16.97
N ALA A 374 25.03 -8.89 -16.59
CA ALA A 374 23.96 -8.50 -17.50
C ALA A 374 24.20 -7.07 -18.01
N PRO A 375 23.84 -6.74 -19.27
CA PRO A 375 23.85 -5.36 -19.76
C PRO A 375 23.00 -4.47 -18.86
N SER A 376 23.50 -3.26 -18.55
CA SER A 376 22.77 -2.27 -17.76
C SER A 376 21.60 -1.68 -18.56
N GLY A 377 20.45 -2.35 -18.53
CA GLY A 377 19.23 -1.97 -19.23
C GLY A 377 17.97 -2.44 -18.47
N GLY A 378 16.88 -1.70 -18.62
CA GLY A 378 15.68 -1.82 -17.79
C GLY A 378 15.68 -0.86 -16.60
N TRP A 379 14.80 -1.11 -15.61
CA TRP A 379 14.53 -0.17 -14.51
C TRP A 379 15.67 0.01 -13.49
N HIS A 380 16.74 -0.80 -13.55
CA HIS A 380 17.90 -0.67 -12.67
C HIS A 380 19.16 -0.34 -13.45
N ARG A 381 19.59 0.94 -13.35
CA ARG A 381 20.80 1.49 -13.99
C ARG A 381 22.13 1.14 -13.28
N GLY A 382 22.12 0.17 -12.37
CA GLY A 382 23.33 -0.31 -11.69
C GLY A 382 24.01 -1.47 -12.43
N PRO A 383 25.24 -1.85 -12.05
CA PRO A 383 25.84 -3.12 -12.48
C PRO A 383 24.94 -4.30 -12.09
N GLN A 384 24.67 -5.21 -13.03
CA GLN A 384 23.85 -6.39 -12.81
C GLN A 384 24.68 -7.66 -12.97
N ILE A 385 24.51 -8.61 -12.05
CA ILE A 385 25.00 -9.98 -12.18
C ILE A 385 23.87 -10.90 -12.63
N ARG A 386 24.19 -11.96 -13.39
CA ARG A 386 23.24 -12.91 -13.94
C ARG A 386 23.76 -14.35 -13.85
N LEU A 387 22.83 -15.26 -13.59
CA LEU A 387 23.01 -16.71 -13.57
C LEU A 387 21.87 -17.32 -14.40
N THR A 388 22.17 -18.25 -15.31
CA THR A 388 21.21 -18.73 -16.35
C THR A 388 21.36 -20.22 -16.59
N ALA A 389 20.25 -20.96 -16.56
CA ALA A 389 20.18 -22.36 -16.99
C ALA A 389 20.54 -22.46 -18.48
N SER A 390 21.48 -23.35 -18.79
CA SER A 390 22.12 -23.46 -20.11
C SER A 390 21.94 -24.84 -20.76
N SER A 391 21.34 -25.80 -20.05
CA SER A 391 20.79 -27.04 -20.58
C SER A 391 19.26 -27.02 -20.53
N ALA A 392 18.60 -27.87 -21.32
CA ALA A 392 17.17 -28.12 -21.15
C ALA A 392 16.94 -28.95 -19.88
N SER A 393 16.00 -28.50 -19.03
CA SER A 393 15.51 -29.23 -17.84
C SER A 393 16.58 -29.74 -16.86
N PRO A 394 17.46 -28.86 -16.31
CA PRO A 394 18.33 -29.25 -15.21
C PRO A 394 17.55 -29.51 -13.92
N THR A 395 18.14 -30.32 -13.03
CA THR A 395 17.57 -30.72 -11.72
C THR A 395 18.50 -30.38 -10.55
N ASP A 396 19.52 -29.57 -10.82
CA ASP A 396 20.55 -29.11 -9.89
C ASP A 396 20.33 -27.62 -9.54
N PHE A 397 21.28 -27.01 -8.84
CA PHE A 397 21.36 -25.56 -8.69
C PHE A 397 22.74 -25.00 -9.08
N GLY A 398 22.74 -23.76 -9.58
CA GLY A 398 23.93 -22.93 -9.78
C GLY A 398 24.02 -21.81 -8.74
N THR A 399 25.22 -21.26 -8.53
CA THR A 399 25.46 -20.10 -7.67
C THR A 399 26.48 -19.11 -8.27
N LEU A 400 26.39 -17.84 -7.88
CA LEU A 400 27.29 -16.75 -8.26
C LEU A 400 27.42 -15.76 -7.08
N TYR A 401 28.57 -15.68 -6.44
CA TYR A 401 28.75 -15.01 -5.13
C TYR A 401 30.05 -14.20 -5.04
N GLN A 402 30.12 -13.33 -4.04
CA GLN A 402 31.32 -12.64 -3.57
C GLN A 402 31.65 -13.10 -2.14
N GLU A 403 32.93 -13.15 -1.79
CA GLU A 403 33.38 -13.39 -0.40
C GLU A 403 33.66 -12.07 0.30
N ILE A 404 33.15 -11.93 1.53
CA ILE A 404 33.20 -10.71 2.33
C ILE A 404 33.89 -11.02 3.68
N PRO A 405 34.98 -10.32 4.05
CA PRO A 405 35.61 -10.48 5.36
C PRO A 405 34.67 -10.06 6.51
N MET A 406 34.42 -10.95 7.47
CA MET A 406 33.43 -10.70 8.53
C MET A 406 33.97 -9.91 9.73
N GLY A 407 35.25 -9.52 9.73
CA GLY A 407 35.91 -8.85 10.86
C GLY A 407 35.20 -7.59 11.37
N ALA A 408 34.64 -6.76 10.47
CA ALA A 408 33.90 -5.55 10.83
C ALA A 408 32.48 -5.82 11.39
N TYR A 409 31.97 -7.04 11.24
CA TYR A 409 30.58 -7.41 11.52
C TYR A 409 30.42 -8.38 12.71
N ARG A 410 31.49 -8.99 13.22
CA ARG A 410 31.48 -9.91 14.38
C ARG A 410 30.68 -9.37 15.57
N GLY A 411 29.76 -10.20 16.09
CA GLY A 411 28.90 -9.87 17.23
C GLY A 411 27.74 -8.90 16.92
N LYS A 412 27.61 -8.46 15.67
CA LYS A 412 26.51 -7.60 15.19
C LYS A 412 25.48 -8.42 14.46
N THR A 413 24.27 -7.87 14.36
CA THR A 413 23.22 -8.36 13.46
C THR A 413 23.31 -7.57 12.16
N VAL A 414 23.36 -8.27 11.03
CA VAL A 414 23.45 -7.69 9.70
C VAL A 414 22.17 -7.94 8.92
N HIS A 415 21.74 -6.93 8.17
CA HIS A 415 20.66 -7.04 7.20
C HIS A 415 21.26 -6.98 5.80
N VAL A 416 20.93 -7.97 4.98
CA VAL A 416 21.36 -8.11 3.59
C VAL A 416 20.14 -8.03 2.70
N PHE A 417 20.16 -7.09 1.76
CA PHE A 417 19.04 -6.81 0.87
C PHE A 417 19.53 -6.48 -0.55
N GLY A 418 18.66 -6.68 -1.53
CA GLY A 418 18.95 -6.40 -2.93
C GLY A 418 17.77 -6.70 -3.84
N THR A 419 17.83 -6.20 -5.08
CA THR A 419 16.79 -6.44 -6.09
C THR A 419 17.14 -7.66 -6.92
N LEU A 420 16.21 -8.61 -6.97
CA LEU A 420 16.28 -9.82 -7.78
C LEU A 420 15.21 -9.77 -8.88
N ALA A 421 15.56 -10.20 -10.08
CA ALA A 421 14.62 -10.39 -11.19
C ALA A 421 14.82 -11.78 -11.82
N THR A 422 13.72 -12.49 -12.08
CA THR A 422 13.72 -13.85 -12.62
C THR A 422 12.91 -13.96 -13.90
N HIS A 423 13.36 -14.81 -14.81
CA HIS A 423 12.63 -15.22 -16.00
C HIS A 423 12.61 -16.76 -16.05
N ASP A 424 11.41 -17.33 -15.93
CA ASP A 424 11.10 -18.76 -16.11
C ASP A 424 12.01 -19.71 -15.32
N ALA A 425 12.40 -19.28 -14.12
CA ALA A 425 13.16 -20.05 -13.15
C ALA A 425 12.24 -20.88 -12.23
N ASP A 426 12.67 -22.10 -11.88
CA ASP A 426 11.90 -22.99 -11.00
C ASP A 426 12.05 -22.59 -9.52
N GLY A 427 13.27 -22.26 -9.10
CA GLY A 427 13.58 -21.55 -7.86
C GLY A 427 14.81 -20.66 -8.06
N ALA A 428 14.84 -19.44 -7.55
CA ALA A 428 16.01 -18.57 -7.72
C ALA A 428 16.04 -17.45 -6.69
N GLY A 429 17.23 -17.06 -6.25
CA GLY A 429 17.36 -16.06 -5.19
C GLY A 429 18.75 -15.51 -4.96
N PHE A 430 18.88 -14.70 -3.92
CA PHE A 430 20.14 -14.47 -3.22
C PHE A 430 20.27 -15.46 -2.04
N TRP A 431 21.49 -15.64 -1.53
CA TRP A 431 21.82 -16.44 -0.34
C TRP A 431 23.05 -15.87 0.38
N MET A 432 23.19 -16.16 1.67
CA MET A 432 24.39 -15.86 2.46
C MET A 432 24.79 -17.07 3.31
N ARG A 433 26.08 -17.40 3.35
CA ARG A 433 26.68 -18.39 4.25
C ARG A 433 27.81 -17.73 5.03
N ILE A 434 27.72 -17.70 6.35
CA ILE A 434 28.78 -17.18 7.22
C ILE A 434 29.65 -18.37 7.66
N ASP A 435 30.95 -18.30 7.38
CA ASP A 435 31.87 -19.41 7.62
C ASP A 435 32.57 -19.25 9.00
N GLY A 436 32.13 -20.11 9.91
CA GLY A 436 32.54 -20.30 11.30
C GLY A 436 31.89 -21.58 11.85
N GLN A 437 32.38 -22.14 12.96
CA GLN A 437 31.87 -23.45 13.42
C GLN A 437 30.37 -23.41 13.77
N GLY A 438 29.60 -24.36 13.22
CA GLY A 438 28.13 -24.40 13.31
C GLY A 438 27.44 -23.96 12.01
N GLY A 439 27.71 -24.67 10.91
CA GLY A 439 27.15 -24.34 9.59
C GLY A 439 25.62 -24.42 9.53
N SER A 440 24.98 -23.39 8.98
CA SER A 440 23.53 -23.32 8.75
C SER A 440 23.22 -23.21 7.26
N LYS A 441 22.12 -23.80 6.81
CA LYS A 441 21.50 -23.57 5.49
C LYS A 441 20.11 -22.96 5.69
N GLY A 442 19.69 -22.10 4.77
CA GLY A 442 18.31 -21.62 4.66
C GLY A 442 17.99 -21.26 3.22
N THR A 443 16.78 -21.59 2.75
CA THR A 443 16.35 -21.41 1.36
C THR A 443 14.83 -21.24 1.31
N ARG A 444 14.32 -20.14 0.74
CA ARG A 444 12.88 -19.80 0.65
C ARG A 444 12.57 -18.92 -0.56
N ASP A 445 11.26 -18.85 -0.89
CA ASP A 445 10.72 -18.21 -2.09
C ASP A 445 10.31 -16.72 -1.95
N TRP A 446 9.96 -16.10 -3.09
CA TRP A 446 10.45 -14.76 -3.41
C TRP A 446 9.46 -13.58 -3.46
N THR A 447 9.96 -12.42 -2.99
CA THR A 447 9.53 -11.06 -3.39
C THR A 447 10.84 -10.18 -3.38
N PRO A 448 11.02 -8.94 -2.87
CA PRO A 448 12.40 -8.43 -2.70
C PRO A 448 13.14 -9.16 -1.57
N PHE A 449 14.47 -9.18 -1.58
CA PHE A 449 15.26 -9.95 -0.61
C PHE A 449 15.52 -9.22 0.70
N SER A 450 15.40 -9.94 1.81
CA SER A 450 15.85 -9.52 3.13
C SER A 450 16.31 -10.75 3.93
N ILE A 451 17.62 -10.83 4.19
CA ILE A 451 18.19 -11.75 5.19
C ILE A 451 18.70 -10.92 6.36
N VAL A 452 18.19 -11.20 7.56
CA VAL A 452 18.73 -10.71 8.83
C VAL A 452 19.46 -11.88 9.51
N LEU A 453 20.77 -11.75 9.73
CA LEU A 453 21.61 -12.75 10.40
C LEU A 453 22.42 -12.14 11.53
N GLN A 454 22.60 -12.89 12.62
CA GLN A 454 23.61 -12.57 13.62
C GLN A 454 24.97 -13.13 13.19
N VAL A 455 26.02 -12.31 13.20
CA VAL A 455 27.37 -12.73 12.81
C VAL A 455 28.14 -13.27 14.03
N PRO A 456 28.52 -14.57 14.07
CA PRO A 456 29.25 -15.13 15.20
C PRO A 456 30.58 -14.44 15.46
N GLN A 457 31.01 -14.37 16.72
CA GLN A 457 32.33 -13.80 17.09
C GLN A 457 33.50 -14.51 16.39
N GLY A 458 33.38 -15.82 16.15
CA GLY A 458 34.38 -16.62 15.43
C GLY A 458 34.32 -16.55 13.90
N ALA A 459 33.45 -15.74 13.29
CA ALA A 459 33.30 -15.68 11.84
C ALA A 459 34.56 -15.15 11.15
N ALA A 460 35.03 -15.85 10.11
CA ALA A 460 36.18 -15.42 9.31
C ALA A 460 35.72 -14.62 8.07
N SER A 461 34.92 -15.26 7.24
CA SER A 461 34.36 -14.73 5.98
C SER A 461 32.87 -15.08 5.88
N ALA A 462 32.20 -14.51 4.89
CA ALA A 462 30.91 -14.99 4.42
C ALA A 462 30.86 -14.97 2.89
N ALA A 463 30.25 -15.99 2.28
CA ALA A 463 29.85 -15.97 0.89
C ALA A 463 28.46 -15.34 0.78
N LEU A 464 28.28 -14.39 -0.13
CA LEU A 464 27.01 -13.71 -0.42
C LEU A 464 26.81 -13.64 -1.93
N GLY A 465 25.69 -14.17 -2.44
CA GLY A 465 25.48 -14.26 -3.89
C GLY A 465 24.10 -14.67 -4.36
N LEU A 466 23.96 -14.89 -5.66
CA LEU A 466 22.82 -15.51 -6.33
C LEU A 466 22.87 -17.04 -6.27
N ILE A 467 21.69 -17.65 -6.30
CA ILE A 467 21.41 -19.08 -6.52
C ILE A 467 20.28 -19.22 -7.57
N LEU A 468 20.34 -20.27 -8.39
CA LEU A 468 19.32 -20.64 -9.38
C LEU A 468 19.17 -22.15 -9.37
N GLU A 469 17.99 -22.64 -9.01
CA GLU A 469 17.58 -24.04 -9.01
C GLU A 469 16.68 -24.30 -10.22
N GLY A 470 16.96 -25.37 -10.97
CA GLY A 470 16.21 -25.69 -12.19
C GLY A 470 16.47 -24.71 -13.34
N ASN A 471 15.43 -24.44 -14.13
CA ASN A 471 15.45 -23.73 -15.42
C ASN A 471 15.65 -22.20 -15.27
N GLY A 472 15.56 -21.46 -16.39
CA GLY A 472 15.38 -20.01 -16.40
C GLY A 472 16.64 -19.15 -16.24
N ASP A 473 16.44 -17.87 -15.92
CA ASP A 473 17.49 -16.91 -15.60
C ASP A 473 17.15 -16.05 -14.39
N VAL A 474 18.18 -15.71 -13.60
CA VAL A 474 18.08 -14.82 -12.44
C VAL A 474 19.14 -13.72 -12.52
N ARG A 475 18.73 -12.51 -12.17
CA ARG A 475 19.56 -11.29 -12.17
C ARG A 475 19.51 -10.62 -10.81
N GLY A 476 20.68 -10.22 -10.32
CA GLY A 476 20.85 -9.52 -9.06
C GLY A 476 21.41 -8.12 -9.28
N SER A 477 20.90 -7.14 -8.54
CA SER A 477 21.39 -5.76 -8.54
C SER A 477 21.22 -5.11 -7.17
N ASN A 478 22.00 -4.06 -6.88
CA ASN A 478 21.95 -3.30 -5.63
C ASN A 478 22.01 -4.18 -4.35
N LEU A 479 22.83 -5.23 -4.37
CA LEU A 479 23.05 -6.08 -3.20
C LEU A 479 23.89 -5.32 -2.15
N GLN A 480 23.35 -5.13 -0.96
CA GLN A 480 23.93 -4.34 0.13
C GLN A 480 23.90 -5.12 1.45
N ILE A 481 24.77 -4.69 2.38
CA ILE A 481 24.84 -5.21 3.75
C ILE A 481 24.94 -4.04 4.73
N GLU A 482 24.00 -3.96 5.67
CA GLU A 482 23.96 -2.96 6.73
C GLU A 482 23.97 -3.61 8.12
N VAL A 483 24.25 -2.83 9.16
CA VAL A 483 24.16 -3.28 10.56
C VAL A 483 22.82 -2.82 11.14
N VAL A 484 22.06 -3.75 11.71
CA VAL A 484 20.77 -3.49 12.36
C VAL A 484 20.85 -3.75 13.87
N PRO A 485 19.92 -3.23 14.69
CA PRO A 485 19.89 -3.52 16.12
C PRO A 485 19.86 -5.03 16.41
N ASN A 486 20.56 -5.47 17.45
CA ASN A 486 20.62 -6.90 17.84
C ASN A 486 19.29 -7.48 18.35
N ALA A 487 18.22 -6.66 18.46
CA ALA A 487 16.87 -7.10 18.75
C ALA A 487 16.00 -7.32 17.49
N THR A 488 16.51 -7.01 16.29
CA THR A 488 15.83 -7.29 15.03
C THR A 488 15.67 -8.81 14.85
N PRO A 489 14.46 -9.33 14.61
CA PRO A 489 14.26 -10.77 14.39
C PRO A 489 15.12 -11.27 13.23
N VAL A 490 15.91 -12.32 13.46
CA VAL A 490 16.66 -12.99 12.39
C VAL A 490 15.71 -13.64 11.40
N THR A 491 16.08 -13.65 10.12
CA THR A 491 15.34 -14.40 9.10
C THR A 491 15.40 -15.87 9.46
N ALA A 492 14.24 -16.52 9.57
CA ALA A 492 14.17 -17.94 9.86
C ALA A 492 14.99 -18.75 8.84
N GLN A 493 15.67 -19.79 9.30
CA GLN A 493 16.41 -20.73 8.46
C GLN A 493 15.45 -21.62 7.68
#